data_AF-A0A958DVV9-F1
#
_entry.id   AF-A0A958DVV9-F1
#
_cell.length_a   1.000
_cell.length_b   1.000
_cell.length_c   1.000
_cell.angle_alpha   90.00
_cell.angle_beta   90.00
_cell.angle_gamma   90.00
#
_symmetry.space_group_name_H-M   'P 1'
#
loop_
_entity.id
_entity.type
_entity.pdbx_description
1 polymer ?
#
loop_
_entity_poly.entity_id
_entity_poly.type
_entity_poly.pdbx_seq_one_letter_code
_entity_poly.pdbx_strand_id
1 'polypeptide(L)'
;MATRILHCGKSIENFNTCMKHEVAGFLRRGPEIGDLIYLVVSHNKKVLCGMRGKLAETTDDKPWEDSENYVIAFSLEDIEYASHFDIKFLSKIGGKYWNLKYLQGAKRITDELALTELDNAFQKNKIQAPKYLEADRKHDADTLADIEDDILDENLSEALQAVPEAKVSIMGTFQTVKFKNETDELRGLEPLVNDNFYSLFPAYEIGRTLLIPENRLFMSSGIEARGEQVMKGIKSIPDGLLILFNKKSKNPIQINLIEYECFGEGKTRSQDKSNFLNGQIIPQLMK
;
A
#
# COMPACT_ATOMS: atom_id res chain seq x y z
N MET A 1 6.39 -16.78 14.58
CA MET A 1 4.94 -16.72 14.84
C MET A 1 4.58 -15.33 15.31
N ALA A 2 4.05 -14.52 14.39
CA ALA A 2 3.50 -13.21 14.66
C ALA A 2 1.96 -13.29 14.74
N THR A 3 1.36 -12.32 15.42
CA THR A 3 -0.10 -12.12 15.42
C THR A 3 -0.43 -10.88 14.59
N ARG A 4 -1.45 -10.99 13.74
CA ARG A 4 -1.86 -9.95 12.79
C ARG A 4 -3.39 -9.82 12.77
N ILE A 5 -3.87 -8.65 12.37
CA ILE A 5 -5.28 -8.43 12.03
C ILE A 5 -5.38 -8.29 10.51
N LEU A 6 -6.14 -9.18 9.87
CA LEU A 6 -6.45 -9.10 8.45
C LEU A 6 -7.82 -8.45 8.28
N HIS A 7 -7.84 -7.26 7.69
CA HIS A 7 -9.05 -6.48 7.52
C HIS A 7 -9.59 -6.57 6.10
N CYS A 8 -10.84 -7.04 5.94
CA CYS A 8 -11.51 -7.21 4.65
C CYS A 8 -12.20 -5.93 4.13
N GLY A 9 -11.73 -4.73 4.51
CA GLY A 9 -12.44 -3.48 4.22
C GLY A 9 -13.90 -3.48 4.72
N LYS A 10 -14.80 -2.93 3.90
CA LYS A 10 -16.27 -2.98 4.11
C LYS A 10 -16.93 -4.19 3.42
N SER A 11 -16.15 -5.07 2.77
CA SER A 11 -16.68 -6.21 2.02
C SER A 11 -17.02 -7.38 2.94
N ILE A 12 -18.31 -7.48 3.29
CA ILE A 12 -18.88 -8.64 3.99
C ILE A 12 -18.70 -9.91 3.17
N GLU A 13 -18.79 -9.81 1.85
CA GLU A 13 -18.58 -10.94 0.94
C GLU A 13 -17.16 -11.50 1.03
N ASN A 14 -16.13 -10.65 1.00
CA ASN A 14 -14.75 -11.10 1.14
C ASN A 14 -14.51 -11.70 2.53
N PHE A 15 -15.06 -11.10 3.58
CA PHE A 15 -15.02 -11.64 4.93
C PHE A 15 -15.62 -13.05 5.02
N ASN A 16 -16.85 -13.23 4.52
CA ASN A 16 -17.54 -14.51 4.52
C ASN A 16 -16.81 -15.53 3.62
N THR A 17 -16.24 -15.10 2.50
CA THR A 17 -15.48 -15.95 1.58
C THR A 17 -14.21 -16.49 2.22
N CYS A 18 -13.43 -15.64 2.90
CA CYS A 18 -12.26 -16.08 3.67
C CYS A 18 -12.63 -17.14 4.71
N MET A 19 -13.76 -16.96 5.41
CA MET A 19 -14.24 -17.94 6.40
C MET A 19 -14.69 -19.26 5.77
N LYS A 20 -15.42 -19.18 4.64
CA LYS A 20 -16.01 -20.35 3.97
C LYS A 20 -14.96 -21.22 3.28
N HIS A 21 -14.00 -20.57 2.63
CA HIS A 21 -12.94 -21.24 1.87
C HIS A 21 -11.67 -21.46 2.69
N GLU A 22 -11.63 -20.96 3.94
CA GLU A 22 -10.51 -21.15 4.85
C GLU A 22 -9.19 -20.63 4.26
N VAL A 23 -9.25 -19.45 3.62
CA VAL A 23 -8.12 -18.82 2.93
C VAL A 23 -7.97 -17.36 3.33
N ALA A 24 -6.72 -16.88 3.35
CA ALA A 24 -6.37 -15.50 3.62
C ALA A 24 -5.51 -14.93 2.49
N GLY A 25 -6.04 -13.92 1.80
CA GLY A 25 -5.34 -13.18 0.75
C GLY A 25 -4.68 -11.91 1.29
N PHE A 26 -3.47 -11.62 0.81
CA PHE A 26 -2.72 -10.42 1.18
C PHE A 26 -2.27 -9.64 -0.05
N LEU A 27 -2.47 -8.31 0.01
CA LEU A 27 -2.05 -7.37 -1.03
C LEU A 27 -0.53 -7.13 -1.05
N ARG A 28 0.19 -7.57 0.00
CA ARG A 28 1.63 -7.37 0.15
C ARG A 28 2.27 -8.64 0.69
N ARG A 29 3.55 -8.83 0.38
CA ARG A 29 4.39 -9.86 1.01
C ARG A 29 4.72 -9.43 2.44
N GLY A 30 4.89 -10.37 3.35
CA GLY A 30 5.21 -10.08 4.75
C GLY A 30 4.58 -11.03 5.78
N PRO A 31 3.35 -11.53 5.59
CA PRO A 31 2.84 -12.65 6.38
C PRO A 31 3.65 -13.91 6.10
N GLU A 32 3.86 -14.71 7.15
CA GLU A 32 4.64 -15.94 7.10
C GLU A 32 3.80 -17.13 7.58
N ILE A 33 4.16 -18.32 7.11
CA ILE A 33 3.58 -19.58 7.59
C ILE A 33 3.72 -19.65 9.12
N GLY A 34 2.63 -20.04 9.77
CA GLY A 34 2.45 -20.14 11.21
C GLY A 34 1.95 -18.85 11.87
N ASP A 35 1.87 -17.71 11.18
CA ASP A 35 1.32 -16.48 11.75
C ASP A 35 -0.16 -16.62 12.11
N LEU A 36 -0.55 -16.11 13.28
CA LEU A 36 -1.94 -16.10 13.75
C LEU A 36 -2.66 -14.85 13.22
N ILE A 37 -3.76 -15.06 12.52
CA ILE A 37 -4.53 -14.00 11.87
C ILE A 37 -5.89 -13.87 12.52
N TYR A 38 -6.26 -12.67 12.95
CA TYR A 38 -7.63 -12.30 13.30
C TYR A 38 -8.31 -11.67 12.09
N LEU A 39 -9.38 -12.27 11.61
CA LEU A 39 -10.12 -11.78 10.46
C LEU A 39 -11.18 -10.77 10.91
N VAL A 40 -11.16 -9.57 10.32
CA VAL A 40 -12.07 -8.48 10.68
C VAL A 40 -12.69 -7.79 9.47
N VAL A 41 -13.85 -7.17 9.67
CA VAL A 41 -14.57 -6.41 8.64
C VAL A 41 -15.24 -5.18 9.23
N SER A 42 -15.27 -4.08 8.48
CA SER A 42 -16.02 -2.89 8.84
C SER A 42 -17.49 -3.05 8.45
N HIS A 43 -18.38 -3.03 9.44
CA HIS A 43 -19.81 -3.14 9.22
C HIS A 43 -20.57 -2.31 10.26
N ASN A 44 -21.56 -1.51 9.82
CA ASN A 44 -22.37 -0.66 10.69
C ASN A 44 -21.56 0.25 11.64
N LYS A 45 -20.52 0.91 11.11
CA LYS A 45 -19.59 1.80 11.84
C LYS A 45 -18.78 1.11 12.97
N LYS A 46 -18.69 -0.22 12.93
CA LYS A 46 -17.89 -1.04 13.85
C LYS A 46 -16.90 -1.88 13.05
N VAL A 47 -15.80 -2.26 13.70
CA VAL A 47 -14.83 -3.20 13.12
C VAL A 47 -15.01 -4.52 13.84
N LEU A 48 -15.62 -5.48 13.16
CA LEU A 48 -16.07 -6.74 13.76
C LEU A 48 -15.06 -7.85 13.48
N CYS A 49 -14.67 -8.58 14.51
CA CYS A 49 -13.90 -9.82 14.43
C CYS A 49 -14.84 -11.03 14.56
N GLY A 50 -14.67 -12.05 13.72
CA GLY A 50 -15.48 -13.27 13.77
C GLY A 50 -14.71 -14.58 13.61
N MET A 51 -13.42 -14.52 13.27
CA MET A 51 -12.60 -15.72 13.07
C MET A 51 -11.14 -15.42 13.39
N ARG A 52 -10.42 -16.43 13.84
CA ARG A 52 -8.96 -16.46 13.78
C ARG A 52 -8.47 -17.82 13.28
N GLY A 53 -7.27 -17.84 12.71
CA GLY A 53 -6.62 -19.06 12.26
C GLY A 53 -5.14 -18.81 12.00
N LYS A 54 -4.36 -19.89 11.88
CA LYS A 54 -2.94 -19.81 11.53
C LYS A 54 -2.76 -19.93 10.02
N LEU A 55 -1.81 -19.21 9.46
CA LEU A 55 -1.39 -19.40 8.08
C LEU A 55 -0.68 -20.75 7.93
N ALA A 56 -1.18 -21.64 7.08
CA ALA A 56 -0.61 -22.97 6.88
C ALA A 56 0.31 -23.00 5.65
N GLU A 57 -0.22 -23.22 4.45
CA GLU A 57 0.57 -23.29 3.22
C GLU A 57 0.19 -22.17 2.27
N THR A 58 1.13 -21.75 1.42
CA THR A 58 0.78 -20.86 0.31
C THR A 58 -0.12 -21.60 -0.67
N THR A 59 -1.19 -20.96 -1.11
CA THR A 59 -2.18 -21.59 -2.00
C THR A 59 -2.45 -20.73 -3.23
N ASP A 60 -2.77 -21.41 -4.33
CA ASP A 60 -3.29 -20.79 -5.55
C ASP A 60 -4.83 -20.62 -5.50
N ASP A 61 -5.49 -21.17 -4.47
CA ASP A 61 -6.92 -21.00 -4.25
C ASP A 61 -7.24 -19.56 -3.83
N LYS A 62 -7.71 -18.77 -4.80
CA LYS A 62 -8.11 -17.38 -4.63
C LYS A 62 -9.57 -17.23 -5.04
N PRO A 63 -10.52 -17.53 -4.14
CA PRO A 63 -11.96 -17.54 -4.44
C PRO A 63 -12.59 -16.15 -4.61
N TRP A 64 -11.80 -15.07 -4.43
CA TRP A 64 -12.26 -13.70 -4.62
C TRP A 64 -12.35 -13.32 -6.11
N GLU A 65 -13.38 -12.58 -6.49
CA GLU A 65 -13.51 -12.07 -7.87
C GLU A 65 -12.32 -11.20 -8.28
N ASP A 66 -11.74 -10.45 -7.33
CA ASP A 66 -10.58 -9.59 -7.53
C ASP A 66 -9.25 -10.27 -7.15
N SER A 67 -9.18 -11.59 -7.31
CA SER A 67 -8.02 -12.45 -6.97
C SER A 67 -6.66 -11.92 -7.46
N GLU A 68 -6.62 -11.21 -8.59
CA GLU A 68 -5.42 -10.60 -9.17
C GLU A 68 -4.77 -9.56 -8.25
N ASN A 69 -5.55 -8.93 -7.36
CA ASN A 69 -5.04 -7.93 -6.41
C ASN A 69 -4.21 -8.55 -5.29
N TYR A 70 -4.42 -9.83 -4.99
CA TYR A 70 -3.77 -10.53 -3.89
C TYR A 70 -2.45 -11.13 -4.35
N VAL A 71 -1.35 -10.52 -3.92
CA VAL A 71 0.02 -10.94 -4.26
C VAL A 71 0.32 -12.35 -3.74
N ILE A 72 -0.21 -12.70 -2.57
CA ILE A 72 -0.03 -14.02 -1.95
C ILE A 72 -1.31 -14.42 -1.21
N ALA A 73 -1.63 -15.70 -1.25
CA ALA A 73 -2.72 -16.29 -0.47
C ALA A 73 -2.20 -17.50 0.31
N PHE A 74 -2.80 -17.75 1.46
CA PHE A 74 -2.48 -18.87 2.33
C PHE A 74 -3.76 -19.63 2.68
N SER A 75 -3.66 -20.95 2.77
CA SER A 75 -4.65 -21.75 3.48
C SER A 75 -4.56 -21.48 4.98
N LEU A 76 -5.67 -21.69 5.68
CA LEU A 76 -5.78 -21.50 7.11
C LEU A 76 -5.91 -22.83 7.82
N GLU A 77 -5.22 -22.97 8.95
CA GLU A 77 -5.35 -24.10 9.88
C GLU A 77 -5.66 -23.60 11.29
N ASP A 78 -5.94 -24.53 12.22
CA ASP A 78 -6.27 -24.23 13.62
C ASP A 78 -7.36 -23.15 13.74
N ILE A 79 -8.39 -23.26 12.89
CA ILE A 79 -9.43 -22.24 12.77
C ILE A 79 -10.34 -22.25 13.99
N GLU A 80 -10.54 -21.07 14.56
CA GLU A 80 -11.48 -20.84 15.64
C GLU A 80 -12.44 -19.73 15.25
N TYR A 81 -13.70 -19.87 15.65
CA TYR A 81 -14.75 -18.90 15.36
C TYR A 81 -15.17 -18.15 16.62
N ALA A 82 -15.60 -16.91 16.44
CA ALA A 82 -16.20 -16.10 17.49
C ALA A 82 -17.53 -15.51 17.02
N SER A 83 -18.47 -15.31 17.95
CA SER A 83 -19.58 -14.41 17.71
C SER A 83 -19.00 -13.02 17.44
N HIS A 84 -19.46 -12.37 16.38
CA HIS A 84 -18.97 -11.05 15.98
C HIS A 84 -18.86 -10.07 17.16
N PHE A 85 -17.65 -9.57 17.41
CA PHE A 85 -17.39 -8.59 18.45
C PHE A 85 -16.57 -7.43 17.90
N ASP A 86 -16.83 -6.23 18.43
CA ASP A 86 -16.15 -5.01 18.00
C ASP A 86 -14.75 -4.91 18.61
N ILE A 87 -13.74 -4.72 17.76
CA ILE A 87 -12.34 -4.58 18.20
C ILE A 87 -11.94 -3.14 18.55
N LYS A 88 -12.91 -2.20 18.52
CA LYS A 88 -12.68 -0.80 18.90
C LYS A 88 -12.10 -0.60 20.30
N PHE A 89 -12.17 -1.59 21.20
CA PHE A 89 -11.49 -1.52 22.49
C PHE A 89 -9.97 -1.30 22.36
N LEU A 90 -9.36 -1.72 21.24
CA LEU A 90 -7.95 -1.46 20.92
C LEU A 90 -7.62 0.04 20.83
N SER A 91 -8.62 0.91 20.62
CA SER A 91 -8.41 2.36 20.63
C SER A 91 -7.95 2.89 21.98
N LYS A 92 -8.24 2.17 23.07
CA LYS A 92 -7.74 2.54 24.41
C LYS A 92 -6.23 2.32 24.55
N ILE A 93 -5.66 1.43 23.74
CA ILE A 93 -4.26 1.03 23.77
C ILE A 93 -3.48 1.76 22.67
N GLY A 94 -3.99 1.75 21.43
CA GLY A 94 -3.37 2.39 20.28
C GLY A 94 -3.64 3.89 20.16
N GLY A 95 -4.44 4.46 21.06
CA GLY A 95 -4.79 5.89 21.08
C GLY A 95 -5.57 6.34 19.84
N LYS A 96 -5.40 7.63 19.49
CA LYS A 96 -6.10 8.28 18.36
C LYS A 96 -5.89 7.55 17.03
N TYR A 97 -4.69 6.98 16.81
CA TYR A 97 -4.27 6.37 15.54
C TYR A 97 -4.23 4.84 15.59
N TRP A 98 -5.05 4.21 16.46
CA TRP A 98 -5.06 2.75 16.65
C TRP A 98 -5.39 1.97 15.36
N ASN A 99 -6.21 2.54 14.48
CA ASN A 99 -6.55 1.97 13.18
C ASN A 99 -5.31 1.83 12.29
N LEU A 100 -4.48 2.86 12.20
CA LEU A 100 -3.21 2.83 11.47
C LEU A 100 -2.24 1.83 12.11
N LYS A 101 -2.19 1.79 13.45
CA LYS A 101 -1.29 0.90 14.19
C LYS A 101 -1.63 -0.57 14.00
N TYR A 102 -2.92 -0.93 13.97
CA TYR A 102 -3.35 -2.34 14.08
C TYR A 102 -4.06 -2.89 12.84
N LEU A 103 -4.70 -2.07 12.01
CA LEU A 103 -5.52 -2.53 10.87
C LEU A 103 -4.81 -2.37 9.53
N GLN A 104 -3.76 -1.57 9.46
CA GLN A 104 -3.10 -1.25 8.21
C GLN A 104 -2.22 -2.42 7.72
N GLY A 105 -2.60 -3.01 6.58
CA GLY A 105 -1.75 -3.94 5.82
C GLY A 105 -1.38 -5.23 6.55
N ALA A 106 -2.19 -5.67 7.51
CA ALA A 106 -1.94 -6.86 8.33
C ALA A 106 -0.51 -6.92 8.91
N LYS A 107 -0.04 -5.78 9.42
CA LYS A 107 1.25 -5.68 10.10
C LYS A 107 1.28 -6.55 11.35
N ARG A 108 2.48 -7.00 11.71
CA ARG A 108 2.72 -7.70 12.97
C ARG A 108 2.40 -6.76 14.13
N ILE A 109 1.58 -7.24 15.06
CA ILE A 109 1.33 -6.54 16.32
C ILE A 109 2.47 -6.88 17.30
N THR A 110 3.13 -5.85 17.80
CA THR A 110 4.24 -5.96 18.77
C THR A 110 3.83 -5.59 20.20
N ASP A 111 2.67 -4.95 20.36
CA ASP A 111 2.13 -4.50 21.65
C ASP A 111 1.51 -5.66 22.42
N GLU A 112 2.18 -6.12 23.48
CA GLU A 112 1.77 -7.28 24.29
C GLU A 112 0.40 -7.09 24.96
N LEU A 113 0.06 -5.86 25.36
CA LEU A 113 -1.23 -5.57 25.96
C LEU A 113 -2.35 -5.70 24.92
N ALA A 114 -2.13 -5.19 23.71
CA ALA A 114 -3.08 -5.33 22.61
C ALA A 114 -3.29 -6.80 22.23
N LEU A 115 -2.22 -7.60 22.20
CA LEU A 115 -2.30 -9.05 21.95
C LEU A 115 -3.13 -9.77 23.00
N THR A 116 -2.89 -9.45 24.27
CA THR A 116 -3.59 -10.07 25.41
C THR A 116 -5.07 -9.69 25.41
N GLU A 117 -5.40 -8.41 25.22
CA GLU A 117 -6.80 -7.95 25.17
C GLU A 117 -7.55 -8.52 23.95
N LEU A 118 -6.87 -8.67 22.80
CA LEU A 118 -7.46 -9.26 21.62
C LEU A 118 -7.76 -10.76 21.81
N ASP A 119 -6.83 -11.52 22.40
CA ASP A 119 -7.05 -12.93 22.73
C ASP A 119 -8.18 -13.09 23.76
N ASN A 120 -8.17 -12.31 24.84
CA ASN A 120 -9.22 -12.33 25.87
C ASN A 120 -10.60 -12.03 25.27
N ALA A 121 -10.70 -11.00 24.42
CA ALA A 121 -11.94 -10.65 23.74
C ALA A 121 -12.41 -11.80 22.82
N PHE A 122 -11.49 -12.44 22.13
CA PHE A 122 -11.80 -13.58 21.27
C PHE A 122 -12.30 -14.78 22.07
N GLN A 123 -11.58 -15.20 23.12
CA GLN A 123 -11.98 -16.33 23.97
C GLN A 123 -13.37 -16.13 24.57
N LYS A 124 -13.66 -14.91 25.04
CA LYS A 124 -14.97 -14.57 25.62
C LYS A 124 -16.13 -14.74 24.62
N ASN A 125 -15.86 -14.54 23.33
CA ASN A 125 -16.86 -14.61 22.27
C ASN A 125 -16.78 -15.90 21.45
N LYS A 126 -15.93 -16.87 21.83
CA LYS A 126 -15.67 -18.09 21.07
C LYS A 126 -16.96 -18.90 20.87
N ILE A 127 -17.16 -19.38 19.66
CA ILE A 127 -18.28 -20.23 19.25
C ILE A 127 -17.78 -21.47 18.50
N GLN A 128 -18.62 -22.49 18.36
CA GLN A 128 -18.24 -23.77 17.75
C GLN A 128 -18.32 -23.80 16.22
N ALA A 129 -19.11 -22.92 15.61
CA ALA A 129 -19.41 -22.94 14.18
C ALA A 129 -19.29 -21.52 13.58
N PRO A 130 -18.97 -21.38 12.29
CA PRO A 130 -18.87 -20.09 11.64
C PRO A 130 -20.21 -19.36 11.68
N LYS A 131 -20.19 -18.09 12.07
CA LYS A 131 -21.32 -17.19 11.97
C LYS A 131 -21.05 -16.22 10.84
N TYR A 132 -21.80 -16.34 9.74
CA TYR A 132 -21.67 -15.41 8.62
C TYR A 132 -22.43 -14.12 8.90
N LEU A 133 -21.93 -13.00 8.38
CA LEU A 133 -22.70 -11.76 8.34
C LEU A 133 -23.67 -11.80 7.17
N GLU A 134 -24.91 -11.38 7.40
CA GLU A 134 -25.87 -11.21 6.32
C GLU A 134 -25.45 -9.98 5.51
N ALA A 135 -25.24 -10.16 4.21
CA ALA A 135 -25.02 -9.04 3.31
C ALA A 135 -26.36 -8.30 3.12
N ASP A 136 -26.45 -7.05 3.57
CA ASP A 136 -27.52 -6.18 3.13
C ASP A 136 -27.43 -6.05 1.61
N ARG A 137 -28.51 -6.37 0.89
CA ARG A 137 -28.60 -6.33 -0.59
C ARG A 137 -28.45 -4.92 -1.20
N LYS A 138 -27.96 -3.96 -0.43
CA LYS A 138 -27.74 -2.58 -0.82
C LYS A 138 -26.40 -2.13 -0.27
N HIS A 139 -25.32 -2.49 -0.93
CA HIS A 139 -24.23 -1.57 -1.17
C HIS A 139 -23.41 -2.09 -2.35
N ASP A 140 -23.25 -1.20 -3.32
CA ASP A 140 -22.50 -1.42 -4.54
C ASP A 140 -21.07 -1.88 -4.26
N ALA A 141 -20.51 -2.58 -5.24
CA ALA A 141 -19.12 -3.01 -5.30
C ALA A 141 -18.18 -1.79 -5.28
N ASP A 142 -17.88 -1.27 -4.10
CA ASP A 142 -16.76 -0.37 -3.89
C ASP A 142 -15.68 -1.09 -3.07
N THR A 143 -14.70 -1.53 -3.86
CA THR A 143 -13.42 -2.15 -3.56
C THR A 143 -12.69 -1.48 -2.39
N LEU A 144 -12.00 -2.31 -1.58
CA LEU A 144 -10.79 -2.16 -0.71
C LEU A 144 -10.21 -0.78 -0.27
N ALA A 145 -10.58 0.35 -0.86
CA ALA A 145 -10.08 1.71 -0.60
C ALA A 145 -10.66 2.37 0.66
N ASP A 146 -11.69 1.78 1.24
CA ASP A 146 -12.57 2.45 2.19
C ASP A 146 -12.04 2.58 3.64
N ILE A 147 -10.86 2.04 3.95
CA ILE A 147 -10.14 2.33 5.21
C ILE A 147 -9.12 3.45 4.99
N GLU A 148 -8.71 3.71 3.76
CA GLU A 148 -7.76 4.78 3.45
C GLU A 148 -8.45 6.13 3.43
N ASP A 149 -9.71 6.20 2.99
CA ASP A 149 -10.43 7.47 2.87
C ASP A 149 -11.04 7.96 4.20
N ASP A 150 -11.26 7.12 5.22
CA ASP A 150 -11.73 7.57 6.55
C ASP A 150 -10.63 8.30 7.37
N ILE A 151 -9.39 8.37 6.87
CA ILE A 151 -8.22 8.89 7.60
C ILE A 151 -7.74 10.26 7.08
N LEU A 152 -8.25 10.75 5.96
CA LEU A 152 -7.49 11.70 5.16
C LEU A 152 -7.68 13.19 5.43
N ASP A 153 -8.63 13.65 6.25
CA ASP A 153 -8.94 15.09 6.22
C ASP A 153 -8.38 15.97 7.34
N GLU A 154 -7.90 15.48 8.50
CA GLU A 154 -7.31 16.39 9.51
C GLU A 154 -6.10 15.79 10.27
N ASN A 155 -4.90 16.29 9.92
CA ASN A 155 -3.58 16.11 10.57
C ASN A 155 -2.79 14.81 10.30
N LEU A 156 -2.58 14.50 9.02
CA LEU A 156 -1.74 13.38 8.56
C LEU A 156 -0.28 13.44 9.08
N SER A 157 0.33 14.62 9.13
CA SER A 157 1.71 14.80 9.62
C SER A 157 1.86 14.43 11.11
N GLU A 158 0.87 14.76 11.95
CA GLU A 158 0.86 14.38 13.37
C GLU A 158 0.67 12.86 13.55
N ALA A 159 -0.14 12.22 12.68
CA ALA A 159 -0.34 10.78 12.69
C ALA A 159 0.95 10.01 12.40
N LEU A 160 1.78 10.52 11.49
CA LEU A 160 3.04 9.90 11.08
C LEU A 160 4.16 10.09 12.10
N GLN A 161 4.18 11.21 12.82
CA GLN A 161 5.06 11.37 13.97
C GLN A 161 4.71 10.35 15.08
N ALA A 162 3.41 10.09 15.27
CA ALA A 162 2.94 9.14 16.28
C ALA A 162 3.12 7.67 15.86
N VAL A 163 3.02 7.35 14.56
CA VAL A 163 3.15 5.98 14.03
C VAL A 163 4.05 5.98 12.77
N PRO A 164 5.39 6.06 12.93
CA PRO A 164 6.32 6.12 11.79
C PRO A 164 6.25 4.89 10.88
N GLU A 165 5.94 3.74 11.47
CA GLU A 165 5.80 2.45 10.77
C GLU A 165 4.61 2.42 9.80
N ALA A 166 3.73 3.44 9.79
CA ALA A 166 2.59 3.55 8.87
C ALA A 166 2.99 3.78 7.41
N LYS A 167 4.22 4.29 7.17
CA LYS A 167 4.73 4.61 5.83
C LYS A 167 4.86 3.34 4.97
N VAL A 168 4.47 3.42 3.70
CA VAL A 168 4.63 2.32 2.74
C VAL A 168 6.11 2.21 2.36
N SER A 169 6.73 1.05 2.62
CA SER A 169 8.11 0.77 2.19
C SER A 169 8.08 -0.03 0.88
N ILE A 170 8.74 0.47 -0.17
CA ILE A 170 8.93 -0.26 -1.42
C ILE A 170 10.25 -1.03 -1.31
N MET A 171 10.17 -2.36 -1.26
CA MET A 171 11.35 -3.22 -1.11
C MET A 171 11.96 -3.71 -2.45
N GLY A 172 11.41 -3.31 -3.60
CA GLY A 172 12.00 -3.66 -4.90
C GLY A 172 11.12 -3.33 -6.13
N THR A 173 11.72 -3.42 -7.32
CA THR A 173 11.16 -3.01 -8.62
C THR A 173 10.09 -3.94 -9.21
N PHE A 174 9.86 -5.11 -8.59
CA PHE A 174 8.91 -6.12 -9.09
C PHE A 174 7.56 -6.15 -8.34
N GLN A 175 7.31 -5.19 -7.44
CA GLN A 175 6.05 -5.10 -6.71
C GLN A 175 5.17 -4.01 -7.34
N THR A 176 3.99 -4.39 -7.83
CA THR A 176 2.97 -3.42 -8.23
C THR A 176 2.42 -2.76 -6.97
N VAL A 177 2.82 -1.51 -6.71
CA VAL A 177 2.31 -0.71 -5.59
C VAL A 177 1.16 0.14 -6.10
N LYS A 178 -0.05 -0.11 -5.57
CA LYS A 178 -1.19 0.79 -5.79
C LYS A 178 -0.94 2.10 -5.04
N PHE A 179 -0.90 3.19 -5.78
CA PHE A 179 -0.59 4.54 -5.29
C PHE A 179 -1.77 5.47 -5.66
N LYS A 180 -2.07 6.45 -4.81
CA LYS A 180 -3.32 7.23 -4.88
C LYS A 180 -3.28 8.28 -5.99
N ASN A 181 -2.20 9.05 -6.06
CA ASN A 181 -1.89 10.01 -7.12
C ASN A 181 -0.36 10.26 -7.16
N GLU A 182 0.14 11.19 -7.96
CA GLU A 182 1.58 11.44 -8.08
C GLU A 182 2.19 12.04 -6.79
N THR A 183 1.51 13.02 -6.20
CA THR A 183 2.08 13.90 -5.17
C THR A 183 1.69 13.56 -3.73
N ASP A 184 0.86 12.54 -3.49
CA ASP A 184 0.39 12.17 -2.16
C ASP A 184 1.57 11.83 -1.21
N GLU A 185 1.57 12.37 0.01
CA GLU A 185 2.77 12.27 0.88
C GLU A 185 3.11 10.82 1.29
N LEU A 186 2.16 9.89 1.22
CA LEU A 186 2.31 8.52 1.73
C LEU A 186 2.17 7.44 0.66
N ARG A 187 1.33 7.71 -0.32
CA ARG A 187 1.00 6.85 -1.45
C ARG A 187 1.11 7.63 -2.74
N GLY A 188 1.90 8.69 -2.74
CA GLY A 188 2.32 9.38 -3.93
C GLY A 188 3.41 8.59 -4.59
N LEU A 189 3.37 8.51 -5.91
CA LEU A 189 4.49 7.94 -6.64
C LEU A 189 5.79 8.71 -6.35
N GLU A 190 5.76 10.04 -6.38
CA GLU A 190 6.98 10.84 -6.25
C GLU A 190 7.67 10.58 -4.91
N PRO A 191 7.00 10.69 -3.73
CA PRO A 191 7.68 10.45 -2.47
C PRO A 191 8.17 9.01 -2.35
N LEU A 192 7.38 8.04 -2.85
CA LEU A 192 7.74 6.62 -2.82
C LEU A 192 8.99 6.31 -3.64
N VAL A 193 9.10 6.88 -4.84
CA VAL A 193 10.26 6.67 -5.72
C VAL A 193 11.46 7.46 -5.20
N ASN A 194 11.28 8.70 -4.78
CA ASN A 194 12.35 9.56 -4.27
C ASN A 194 13.01 8.96 -3.02
N ASP A 195 12.22 8.52 -2.05
CA ASP A 195 12.73 7.99 -0.77
C ASP A 195 13.46 6.65 -0.94
N ASN A 196 13.12 5.90 -1.97
CA ASN A 196 13.69 4.57 -2.23
C ASN A 196 14.58 4.53 -3.48
N PHE A 197 14.92 5.68 -4.06
CA PHE A 197 15.54 5.77 -5.39
C PHE A 197 16.78 4.89 -5.56
N TYR A 198 17.73 4.97 -4.62
CA TYR A 198 18.98 4.19 -4.71
C TYR A 198 18.78 2.68 -4.50
N SER A 199 17.70 2.30 -3.79
CA SER A 199 17.30 0.90 -3.65
C SER A 199 16.62 0.38 -4.90
N LEU A 200 15.85 1.24 -5.58
CA LEU A 200 15.14 0.92 -6.82
C LEU A 200 16.07 0.90 -8.04
N PHE A 201 17.11 1.74 -8.05
CA PHE A 201 18.02 1.90 -9.17
C PHE A 201 19.49 1.69 -8.75
N PRO A 202 19.93 0.43 -8.56
CA PRO A 202 21.30 0.12 -8.13
C PRO A 202 22.39 0.63 -9.06
N ALA A 203 22.07 0.95 -10.32
CA ALA A 203 22.99 1.55 -11.29
C ALA A 203 23.45 2.96 -10.87
N TYR A 204 22.69 3.64 -10.00
CA TYR A 204 23.02 4.95 -9.45
C TYR A 204 23.53 4.79 -8.03
N GLU A 205 24.85 4.83 -7.84
CA GLU A 205 25.48 4.69 -6.53
C GLU A 205 25.50 6.03 -5.77
N ILE A 206 25.10 6.05 -4.49
CA ILE A 206 25.11 7.24 -3.62
C ILE A 206 26.45 8.00 -3.67
N GLY A 207 27.58 7.29 -3.80
CA GLY A 207 28.91 7.90 -3.86
C GLY A 207 29.24 8.63 -5.17
N ARG A 208 28.41 8.50 -6.20
CA ARG A 208 28.63 9.05 -7.55
C ARG A 208 27.41 9.73 -8.14
N THR A 209 26.28 9.72 -7.44
CA THR A 209 25.04 10.31 -7.91
C THR A 209 24.32 11.06 -6.80
N LEU A 210 23.62 12.13 -7.16
CA LEU A 210 22.79 12.92 -6.26
C LEU A 210 21.41 13.14 -6.91
N LEU A 211 20.38 12.54 -6.33
CA LEU A 211 18.99 12.86 -6.62
C LEU A 211 18.58 14.13 -5.86
N ILE A 212 17.99 15.10 -6.57
CA ILE A 212 17.35 16.28 -6.02
C ILE A 212 15.86 16.21 -6.43
N PRO A 213 14.97 15.78 -5.53
CA PRO A 213 13.56 15.58 -5.84
C PRO A 213 12.72 16.87 -5.83
N GLU A 214 13.31 18.00 -5.45
CA GLU A 214 12.62 19.29 -5.34
C GLU A 214 12.52 20.00 -6.71
N ASN A 215 11.49 19.61 -7.46
CA ASN A 215 11.15 20.09 -8.81
C ASN A 215 11.04 21.63 -8.95
N ARG A 216 10.49 22.32 -7.95
CA ARG A 216 10.24 23.78 -8.00
C ARG A 216 11.50 24.66 -7.97
N LEU A 217 12.66 24.11 -7.64
CA LEU A 217 13.92 24.86 -7.62
C LEU A 217 14.52 25.07 -9.02
N PHE A 218 14.06 24.30 -10.02
CA PHE A 218 14.69 24.24 -11.33
C PHE A 218 13.65 24.41 -12.44
N MET A 219 13.53 25.64 -12.96
CA MET A 219 12.70 25.88 -14.14
C MET A 219 13.48 25.52 -15.40
N SER A 220 12.89 24.71 -16.27
CA SER A 220 13.40 24.52 -17.63
C SER A 220 12.72 25.51 -18.58
N SER A 221 13.41 25.85 -19.67
CA SER A 221 12.85 26.61 -20.79
C SER A 221 13.02 25.78 -22.04
N GLY A 222 11.92 25.53 -22.76
CA GLY A 222 11.98 24.78 -24.02
C GLY A 222 12.89 25.47 -25.04
N ILE A 223 13.75 24.71 -25.70
CA ILE A 223 14.55 25.19 -26.83
C ILE A 223 13.84 24.72 -28.11
N GLU A 224 13.76 25.56 -29.14
CA GLU A 224 13.24 25.15 -30.44
C GLU A 224 13.98 23.92 -30.98
N ALA A 225 13.31 23.08 -31.79
CA ALA A 225 13.86 21.82 -32.31
C ALA A 225 15.18 21.96 -33.10
N ARG A 226 15.57 23.19 -33.47
CA ARG A 226 16.85 23.51 -34.15
C ARG A 226 17.94 24.07 -33.21
N GLY A 227 17.66 24.20 -31.91
CA GLY A 227 18.64 24.56 -30.88
C GLY A 227 18.97 26.05 -30.77
N GLU A 228 18.40 26.91 -31.60
CA GLU A 228 18.91 28.28 -31.77
C GLU A 228 18.18 29.34 -30.91
N GLN A 229 16.95 29.09 -30.46
CA GLN A 229 16.20 30.05 -29.63
C GLN A 229 15.38 29.36 -28.53
N VAL A 230 15.25 30.04 -27.40
CA VAL A 230 14.40 29.64 -26.28
C VAL A 230 12.94 29.98 -26.64
N MET A 231 12.07 28.98 -26.63
CA MET A 231 10.63 29.15 -26.84
C MET A 231 10.04 29.97 -25.68
N LYS A 232 9.64 31.21 -25.97
CA LYS A 232 8.98 32.08 -25.01
C LYS A 232 7.61 31.51 -24.63
N GLY A 233 7.38 31.28 -23.34
CA GLY A 233 6.08 30.89 -22.79
C GLY A 233 5.93 29.40 -22.47
N ILE A 234 6.87 28.54 -22.88
CA ILE A 234 6.88 27.12 -22.50
C ILE A 234 7.91 26.92 -21.40
N LYS A 235 7.43 26.93 -20.15
CA LYS A 235 8.20 26.53 -18.97
C LYS A 235 7.71 25.16 -18.54
N SER A 236 8.60 24.19 -18.41
CA SER A 236 8.31 22.94 -17.70
C SER A 236 9.10 22.89 -16.40
N ILE A 237 8.54 22.20 -15.43
CA ILE A 237 9.15 21.92 -14.14
C ILE A 237 9.39 20.41 -14.17
N PRO A 238 10.65 19.93 -14.18
CA PRO A 238 10.93 18.51 -14.15
C PRO A 238 10.65 17.94 -12.76
N ASP A 239 10.18 16.71 -12.65
CA ASP A 239 9.83 16.09 -11.37
C ASP A 239 11.03 15.86 -10.44
N GLY A 240 12.24 15.79 -10.99
CA GLY A 240 13.48 15.78 -10.22
C GLY A 240 14.72 16.01 -11.06
N LEU A 241 15.86 16.19 -10.39
CA LEU A 241 17.19 16.23 -11.03
C LEU A 241 18.05 15.09 -10.53
N LEU A 242 18.76 14.42 -11.43
CA LEU A 242 19.80 13.46 -11.10
C LEU A 242 21.15 13.98 -11.59
N ILE A 243 22.04 14.27 -10.66
CA ILE A 243 23.42 14.65 -10.95
C ILE A 243 24.29 13.40 -10.87
N LEU A 244 25.03 13.09 -11.93
CA LEU A 244 26.00 12.01 -11.96
C LEU A 244 27.41 12.56 -12.06
N PHE A 245 28.31 11.94 -11.31
CA PHE A 245 29.73 12.22 -11.35
C PHE A 245 30.52 11.01 -11.86
N ASN A 246 31.22 11.21 -12.98
CA ASN A 246 32.13 10.23 -13.55
C ASN A 246 33.43 10.89 -13.99
N LYS A 247 34.47 10.79 -13.14
CA LYS A 247 35.81 11.34 -13.42
C LYS A 247 36.45 10.87 -14.72
N LYS A 248 36.02 9.72 -15.26
CA LYS A 248 36.54 9.15 -16.52
C LYS A 248 35.79 9.62 -17.76
N SER A 249 34.65 10.29 -17.61
CA SER A 249 33.87 10.85 -18.71
C SER A 249 34.49 12.14 -19.23
N LYS A 250 34.30 12.42 -20.52
CA LYS A 250 34.65 13.72 -21.15
C LYS A 250 33.93 14.89 -20.46
N ASN A 251 32.71 14.65 -19.98
CA ASN A 251 31.95 15.56 -19.13
C ASN A 251 31.81 14.91 -17.75
N PRO A 252 32.65 15.28 -16.77
CA PRO A 252 32.69 14.60 -15.48
C PRO A 252 31.43 14.78 -14.64
N ILE A 253 30.63 15.81 -14.93
CA ILE A 253 29.34 16.07 -14.31
C ILE A 253 28.29 16.01 -15.41
N GLN A 254 27.26 15.19 -15.19
CA GLN A 254 26.09 15.10 -16.04
C GLN A 254 24.85 15.41 -15.19
N ILE A 255 23.95 16.25 -15.71
CA ILE A 255 22.68 16.59 -15.07
C ILE A 255 21.59 15.99 -15.94
N ASN A 256 20.80 15.09 -15.37
CA ASN A 256 19.64 14.50 -16.02
C ASN A 256 18.37 15.07 -15.37
N LEU A 257 17.37 15.34 -16.20
CA LEU A 257 16.01 15.65 -15.74
C LEU A 257 15.29 14.32 -15.53
N ILE A 258 14.53 14.20 -14.44
CA ILE A 258 13.65 13.08 -14.15
C ILE A 258 12.22 13.56 -14.39
N GLU A 259 11.48 12.74 -15.13
CA GLU A 259 10.03 12.86 -15.31
C GLU A 259 9.43 11.51 -14.87
N TYR A 260 8.44 11.56 -13.99
CA TYR A 260 7.73 10.40 -13.50
C TYR A 260 6.41 10.26 -14.26
N GLU A 261 6.37 9.37 -15.25
CA GLU A 261 5.11 9.06 -15.95
C GLU A 261 4.43 7.86 -15.31
N CYS A 262 3.26 8.05 -14.67
CA CYS A 262 2.47 6.93 -14.15
C CYS A 262 0.96 7.12 -14.25
N PHE A 263 0.25 5.99 -14.15
CA PHE A 263 -1.21 5.90 -14.18
C PHE A 263 -1.77 5.84 -12.75
N GLY A 264 -2.44 6.89 -12.27
CA GLY A 264 -3.19 6.84 -11.00
C GLY A 264 -4.51 6.05 -11.13
N GLU A 265 -5.03 5.54 -10.00
CA GLU A 265 -6.24 4.68 -9.95
C GLU A 265 -7.49 5.30 -10.61
N GLY A 266 -7.58 6.64 -10.66
CA GLY A 266 -8.72 7.35 -11.27
C GLY A 266 -8.76 7.39 -12.81
N LYS A 267 -7.72 6.91 -13.52
CA LYS A 267 -7.64 7.00 -15.00
C LYS A 267 -7.93 5.67 -15.68
N THR A 268 -9.22 5.38 -15.87
CA THR A 268 -9.72 4.06 -16.29
C THR A 268 -9.98 3.90 -17.80
N ARG A 269 -10.17 5.00 -18.57
CA ARG A 269 -10.57 4.91 -19.99
C ARG A 269 -9.37 4.74 -20.93
N SER A 270 -9.52 3.91 -21.97
CA SER A 270 -8.46 3.65 -22.97
C SER A 270 -7.96 4.91 -23.68
N GLN A 271 -8.80 5.94 -23.81
CA GLN A 271 -8.43 7.23 -24.40
C GLN A 271 -7.52 8.07 -23.49
N ASP A 272 -7.69 7.96 -22.16
CA ASP A 272 -6.79 8.60 -21.19
C ASP A 272 -5.42 7.93 -21.18
N LYS A 273 -5.40 6.61 -21.41
CA LYS A 273 -4.16 5.82 -21.58
C LYS A 273 -3.45 6.13 -22.90
N SER A 274 -4.20 6.43 -23.97
CA SER A 274 -3.70 6.64 -25.33
C SER A 274 -3.24 8.07 -25.63
N ASN A 275 -3.82 9.10 -25.02
CA ASN A 275 -3.44 10.49 -25.30
C ASN A 275 -2.15 10.92 -24.57
N PHE A 276 -1.75 10.17 -23.55
CA PHE A 276 -0.48 10.36 -22.82
C PHE A 276 0.59 9.33 -23.24
N LEU A 277 0.34 8.57 -24.31
CA LEU A 277 1.27 7.61 -24.87
C LEU A 277 2.27 8.32 -25.80
N ASN A 278 3.35 8.83 -25.21
CA ASN A 278 4.65 8.99 -25.86
C ASN A 278 5.70 8.74 -24.78
N GLY A 279 6.03 7.46 -24.58
CA GLY A 279 6.55 6.99 -23.32
C GLY A 279 7.95 7.46 -22.93
N GLN A 280 8.16 7.48 -21.62
CA GLN A 280 9.24 6.71 -21.02
C GLN A 280 8.70 5.77 -19.93
N ILE A 281 8.45 4.53 -20.35
CA ILE A 281 8.50 3.35 -19.47
C ILE A 281 9.85 3.40 -18.74
N ILE A 282 9.88 3.25 -17.41
CA ILE A 282 11.12 3.03 -16.64
C ILE A 282 11.80 1.76 -17.19
N PRO A 283 12.82 1.86 -18.06
CA PRO A 283 13.24 0.74 -18.89
C PRO A 283 14.56 0.20 -18.35
N GLN A 284 14.55 -0.44 -17.17
CA GLN A 284 15.68 -1.30 -16.74
C GLN A 284 15.25 -2.59 -16.03
N LEU A 285 14.01 -3.02 -16.26
CA LEU A 285 13.61 -4.42 -16.08
C LEU A 285 13.31 -5.03 -17.46
N MET A 286 14.37 -5.46 -18.16
CA MET A 286 14.43 -6.68 -18.98
C MET A 286 15.70 -6.65 -19.87
N LYS A 287 16.73 -7.38 -19.40
CA LYS A 287 18.04 -7.72 -20.00
C LYS A 287 18.90 -6.59 -20.57
#